data_AF-A0A8J6VJJ3-F1
#
_entry.id   AF-A0A8J6VJJ3-F1
#
_cell.length_a   1.000
_cell.length_b   1.000
_cell.length_c   1.000
_cell.angle_alpha   90.00
_cell.angle_beta   90.00
_cell.angle_gamma   90.00
#
_symmetry.space_group_name_H-M   'P 1'
#
loop_
_entity.id
_entity.type
_entity.pdbx_description
1 polymer ?
#
loop_
_entity_poly.entity_id
_entity_poly.type
_entity_poly.pdbx_seq_one_letter_code
_entity_poly.pdbx_strand_id
1 'polypeptide(L)'
;MNDNFLPNSYEPPKAASGLFFKLLGGENRIRILDKPEMGYQYWNENNKCVYLRERPAVPPTNIRKKGGVPEKIKHFWAMPIWNYGTEQICIWEVTQSTIQSAIMALSRSEDWGSPIGYDLKIIKTGEKLETEYNVIPVPPKLLSKEIEEAWKKSKVKVSTLFAPTEVEWEEDYQAEDEELNYQEIFPQPPSPRTAAAPPLVSYSAPSPRRSHPAQLTRDRLMEISLQECKRVGLTSRADGSRYLQSKYKKNTRQELSDEELLEFVGFLQSQPSAVR
;
A
#
# COMPACT_ATOMS: atom_id res chain seq x y z
N MET A 1 29.60 -47.75 -6.04
CA MET A 1 29.43 -46.74 -7.09
C MET A 1 28.14 -46.01 -6.77
N ASN A 2 28.21 -44.76 -6.32
CA ASN A 2 27.01 -43.96 -6.07
C ASN A 2 26.55 -43.40 -7.41
N ASP A 3 25.56 -44.08 -7.98
CA ASP A 3 24.90 -43.64 -9.20
C ASP A 3 23.89 -42.55 -8.83
N ASN A 4 24.39 -41.32 -8.62
CA ASN A 4 23.53 -40.18 -8.36
C ASN A 4 22.84 -39.80 -9.68
N PHE A 5 21.65 -40.35 -9.89
CA PHE A 5 20.75 -40.09 -11.02
C PHE A 5 20.53 -38.60 -11.30
N LEU A 6 20.67 -37.72 -10.30
CA LEU A 6 20.59 -36.26 -10.45
C LEU A 6 21.71 -35.54 -9.67
N PRO A 7 22.22 -34.39 -10.16
CA PRO A 7 23.17 -33.55 -9.45
C PRO A 7 22.62 -33.06 -8.11
N ASN A 8 23.49 -32.89 -7.10
CA ASN A 8 23.13 -32.32 -5.79
C ASN A 8 22.57 -30.88 -5.86
N SER A 9 22.70 -30.23 -7.03
CA SER A 9 22.18 -28.89 -7.32
C SER A 9 20.93 -28.90 -8.22
N TYR A 10 20.30 -30.06 -8.45
CA TYR A 10 19.07 -30.14 -9.24
C TYR A 10 17.87 -29.69 -8.42
N GLU A 11 17.38 -28.47 -8.69
CA GLU A 11 16.00 -28.10 -8.35
C GLU A 11 15.10 -28.45 -9.56
N PRO A 12 14.03 -29.25 -9.38
CA PRO A 12 13.06 -29.44 -10.46
C PRO A 12 12.52 -28.07 -10.89
N PRO A 13 12.32 -27.83 -12.20
CA PRO A 13 11.80 -26.55 -12.67
C PRO A 13 10.46 -26.28 -11.98
N LYS A 14 10.42 -25.23 -11.15
CA LYS A 14 9.17 -24.75 -10.54
C LYS A 14 8.27 -24.30 -11.67
N ALA A 15 7.26 -25.12 -11.97
CA ALA A 15 6.25 -24.77 -12.95
C ALA A 15 5.60 -23.43 -12.58
N ALA A 16 5.77 -22.45 -13.46
CA ALA A 16 4.79 -21.39 -13.66
C ALA A 16 4.78 -21.03 -15.15
N SER A 17 4.56 -22.03 -16.01
CA SER A 17 3.96 -21.78 -17.33
C SER A 17 2.52 -21.35 -17.07
N GLY A 18 2.33 -20.07 -16.87
CA GLY A 18 1.06 -19.48 -16.49
C GLY A 18 0.97 -18.05 -16.98
N LEU A 19 -0.24 -17.62 -17.29
CA LEU A 19 -0.51 -16.26 -17.74
C LEU A 19 -0.03 -15.21 -16.72
N PHE A 20 0.06 -15.56 -15.43
CA PHE A 20 0.43 -14.64 -14.36
C PHE A 20 1.84 -14.90 -13.82
N PHE A 21 2.62 -13.84 -13.73
CA PHE A 21 3.94 -13.84 -13.12
C PHE A 21 3.85 -13.88 -11.59
N LYS A 22 4.71 -14.70 -10.96
CA LYS A 22 4.83 -14.82 -9.50
C LYS A 22 6.26 -14.54 -9.08
N LEU A 23 6.43 -13.61 -8.12
CA LEU A 23 7.73 -13.33 -7.52
C LEU A 23 8.21 -14.50 -6.67
N LEU A 24 9.31 -15.10 -7.10
CA LEU A 24 10.06 -16.11 -6.37
C LEU A 24 10.98 -15.43 -5.33
N GLY A 25 11.47 -16.19 -4.35
CA GLY A 25 12.50 -15.71 -3.44
C GLY A 25 13.81 -15.44 -4.21
N GLY A 26 14.55 -14.41 -3.83
CA GLY A 26 15.78 -14.00 -4.50
C GLY A 26 15.54 -13.00 -5.64
N GLU A 27 16.44 -13.02 -6.64
CA GLU A 27 16.41 -12.11 -7.78
C GLU A 27 15.38 -12.56 -8.82
N ASN A 28 14.49 -11.64 -9.21
CA ASN A 28 13.56 -11.82 -10.31
C ASN A 28 13.82 -10.73 -11.34
N ARG A 29 14.26 -11.09 -12.54
CA ARG A 29 14.50 -10.12 -13.62
C ARG A 29 13.32 -10.10 -14.59
N ILE A 30 12.85 -8.90 -14.92
CA ILE A 30 11.72 -8.68 -15.82
C ILE A 30 11.96 -7.51 -16.77
N ARG A 31 11.21 -7.45 -17.86
CA ARG A 31 11.06 -6.25 -18.70
C ARG A 31 9.58 -5.90 -18.81
N ILE A 32 9.21 -4.66 -18.53
CA ILE A 32 7.83 -4.18 -18.75
C ILE A 32 7.65 -3.90 -20.25
N LEU A 33 6.56 -4.41 -20.83
CA LEU A 33 6.31 -4.35 -22.28
C LEU A 33 5.27 -3.28 -22.67
N ASP A 34 4.38 -2.93 -21.75
CA ASP A 34 3.36 -1.90 -21.97
C ASP A 34 2.95 -1.23 -20.65
N LYS A 35 2.19 -0.15 -20.75
CA LYS A 35 1.66 0.61 -19.62
C LYS A 35 0.78 -0.28 -18.72
N PRO A 36 0.78 -0.03 -17.40
CA PRO A 36 -0.08 -0.77 -16.49
C PRO A 36 -1.55 -0.36 -16.63
N GLU A 37 -2.44 -1.34 -16.52
CA GLU A 37 -3.83 -1.09 -16.14
C GLU A 37 -3.94 -1.11 -14.61
N MET A 38 -4.63 -0.13 -14.05
CA MET A 38 -4.83 0.00 -12.61
C MET A 38 -6.26 -0.38 -12.25
N GLY A 39 -6.42 -0.89 -11.03
CA GLY A 39 -7.74 -1.22 -10.52
C GLY A 39 -7.70 -1.65 -9.07
N TYR A 40 -8.79 -2.26 -8.66
CA TYR A 40 -8.99 -2.78 -7.32
C TYR A 40 -9.32 -4.26 -7.38
N GLN A 41 -8.81 -5.03 -6.45
CA GLN A 41 -9.14 -6.44 -6.34
C GLN A 41 -9.53 -6.84 -4.94
N TYR A 42 -10.35 -7.87 -4.85
CA TYR A 42 -10.70 -8.52 -3.60
C TYR A 42 -10.90 -10.03 -3.83
N TRP A 43 -10.75 -10.79 -2.76
CA TRP A 43 -11.09 -12.22 -2.78
C TRP A 43 -12.55 -12.35 -2.37
N ASN A 44 -13.34 -13.10 -3.12
CA ASN A 44 -14.71 -13.41 -2.74
C ASN A 44 -14.80 -14.64 -1.81
N GLU A 45 -15.98 -14.91 -1.28
CA GLU A 45 -16.24 -16.05 -0.40
C GLU A 45 -15.91 -17.41 -1.05
N ASN A 46 -15.96 -17.50 -2.38
CA ASN A 46 -15.56 -18.66 -3.18
C ASN A 46 -14.05 -18.77 -3.42
N ASN A 47 -13.22 -17.96 -2.73
CA ASN A 47 -11.78 -17.86 -2.95
C ASN A 47 -11.40 -17.58 -4.41
N LYS A 48 -12.21 -16.81 -5.13
CA LYS A 48 -11.87 -16.26 -6.44
C LYS A 48 -11.44 -14.81 -6.29
N CYS A 49 -10.40 -14.42 -7.03
CA CYS A 49 -10.02 -13.02 -7.13
C CYS A 49 -10.96 -12.30 -8.10
N VAL A 50 -11.57 -11.20 -7.66
CA VAL A 50 -12.45 -10.35 -8.46
C VAL A 50 -11.73 -9.02 -8.70
N TYR A 51 -11.75 -8.56 -9.95
CA TYR A 51 -11.12 -7.31 -10.37
C TYR A 51 -12.18 -6.25 -10.69
N LEU A 52 -11.95 -5.03 -10.23
CA LEU A 52 -12.79 -3.87 -10.39
C LEU A 52 -11.96 -2.74 -11.02
N ARG A 53 -12.55 -1.99 -11.95
CA ARG A 53 -11.89 -0.80 -12.52
C ARG A 53 -11.84 0.35 -11.53
N GLU A 54 -12.86 0.46 -10.69
CA GLU A 54 -13.02 1.55 -9.74
C GLU A 54 -13.14 1.02 -8.31
N ARG A 55 -12.81 1.87 -7.34
CA ARG A 55 -12.97 1.52 -5.94
C ARG A 55 -14.47 1.56 -5.61
N PRO A 56 -15.06 0.49 -5.11
CA PRO A 56 -16.47 0.54 -4.72
C PRO A 56 -16.62 1.43 -3.48
N ALA A 57 -17.69 2.23 -3.46
CA ALA A 57 -17.99 3.13 -2.34
C ALA A 57 -18.31 2.34 -1.06
N VAL A 58 -18.97 1.20 -1.23
CA VAL A 58 -19.29 0.23 -0.17
C VAL A 58 -18.57 -1.10 -0.44
N PRO A 59 -18.13 -1.84 0.60
CA PRO A 59 -17.57 -3.16 0.40
C PRO A 59 -18.56 -4.11 -0.29
N PRO A 60 -18.15 -4.86 -1.34
CA PRO A 60 -19.01 -5.87 -1.96
C PRO A 60 -19.48 -6.92 -0.95
N THR A 61 -20.72 -7.38 -1.06
CA THR A 61 -21.35 -8.35 -0.15
C THR A 61 -20.61 -9.69 -0.13
N ASN A 62 -20.21 -10.16 -1.31
CA ASN A 62 -19.52 -11.43 -1.52
C ASN A 62 -18.02 -11.39 -1.16
N ILE A 63 -17.53 -10.33 -0.52
CA ILE A 63 -16.14 -10.24 -0.10
C ILE A 63 -15.80 -11.28 0.96
N ARG A 64 -14.65 -11.94 0.82
CA ARG A 64 -14.15 -12.93 1.78
C ARG A 64 -13.97 -12.26 3.15
N LYS A 65 -14.48 -12.91 4.18
CA LYS A 65 -14.35 -12.48 5.58
C LYS A 65 -13.34 -13.35 6.31
N LYS A 66 -12.48 -12.73 7.12
CA LYS A 66 -11.56 -13.43 8.05
C LYS A 66 -11.88 -13.01 9.47
N GLY A 67 -12.30 -13.98 10.29
CA GLY A 67 -12.74 -13.70 11.67
C GLY A 67 -13.96 -12.77 11.72
N GLY A 68 -14.89 -12.89 10.76
CA GLY A 68 -16.08 -12.03 10.65
C GLY A 68 -15.85 -10.67 9.99
N VAL A 69 -14.59 -10.27 9.76
CA VAL A 69 -14.26 -8.96 9.17
C VAL A 69 -14.00 -9.11 7.66
N PRO A 70 -14.64 -8.30 6.79
CA PRO A 70 -14.31 -8.23 5.37
C PRO A 70 -12.82 -7.99 5.12
N GLU A 71 -12.23 -8.76 4.20
CA GLU A 71 -10.87 -8.50 3.75
C GLU A 71 -10.78 -7.13 3.06
N LYS A 72 -9.57 -6.54 3.07
CA LYS A 72 -9.33 -5.25 2.42
C LYS A 72 -9.34 -5.40 0.91
N ILE A 73 -10.06 -4.49 0.25
CA ILE A 73 -9.94 -4.26 -1.20
C ILE A 73 -8.56 -3.65 -1.46
N LYS A 74 -7.79 -4.25 -2.36
CA LYS A 74 -6.41 -3.85 -2.65
C LYS A 74 -6.34 -3.15 -3.99
N HIS A 75 -5.68 -2.00 -4.02
CA HIS A 75 -5.26 -1.40 -5.28
C HIS A 75 -4.14 -2.25 -5.90
N PHE A 76 -4.23 -2.49 -7.21
CA PHE A 76 -3.23 -3.26 -7.95
C PHE A 76 -2.88 -2.59 -9.28
N TRP A 77 -1.69 -2.89 -9.76
CA TRP A 77 -1.28 -2.64 -11.14
C TRP A 77 -1.15 -3.97 -11.86
N ALA A 78 -1.69 -4.10 -13.06
CA ALA A 78 -1.43 -5.23 -13.94
C ALA A 78 -0.79 -4.74 -15.24
N MET A 79 0.30 -5.39 -15.66
CA MET A 79 1.01 -5.02 -16.87
C MET A 79 1.61 -6.24 -17.55
N PRO A 80 1.74 -6.25 -18.89
CA PRO A 80 2.45 -7.31 -19.58
C PRO A 80 3.96 -7.14 -19.35
N ILE A 81 4.63 -8.25 -19.05
CA ILE A 81 6.06 -8.31 -18.83
C ILE A 81 6.67 -9.47 -19.60
N TRP A 82 7.95 -9.36 -19.92
CA TRP A 82 8.81 -10.50 -20.21
C TRP A 82 9.43 -11.00 -18.90
N ASN A 83 9.23 -12.28 -18.60
CA ASN A 83 9.86 -12.95 -17.47
C ASN A 83 11.15 -13.65 -17.93
N TYR A 84 12.31 -13.16 -17.52
CA TYR A 84 13.59 -13.78 -17.87
C TYR A 84 13.78 -15.17 -17.25
N GLY A 85 13.08 -15.49 -16.16
CA GLY A 85 13.18 -16.81 -15.52
C GLY A 85 12.45 -17.92 -16.29
N THR A 86 11.43 -17.58 -17.07
CA THR A 86 10.64 -18.55 -17.87
C THR A 86 10.70 -18.29 -19.37
N GLU A 87 11.39 -17.23 -19.81
CA GLU A 87 11.49 -16.78 -21.20
C GLU A 87 10.11 -16.66 -21.88
N GLN A 88 9.17 -16.06 -21.16
CA GLN A 88 7.78 -15.96 -21.60
C GLN A 88 7.17 -14.60 -21.25
N ILE A 89 6.13 -14.24 -22.00
CA ILE A 89 5.30 -13.08 -21.72
C ILE A 89 4.21 -13.48 -20.74
N CYS A 90 4.15 -12.75 -19.64
CA CYS A 90 3.17 -12.95 -18.58
C CYS A 90 2.55 -11.60 -18.18
N ILE A 91 1.44 -11.65 -17.45
CA ILE A 91 0.86 -10.52 -16.74
C ILE A 91 1.48 -10.48 -15.35
N TRP A 92 2.06 -9.34 -14.98
CA TRP A 92 2.46 -9.09 -13.61
C TRP A 92 1.42 -8.27 -12.88
N GLU A 93 0.80 -8.88 -11.87
CA GLU A 93 -0.04 -8.19 -10.90
C GLU A 93 0.80 -7.74 -9.70
N VAL A 94 0.81 -6.43 -9.44
CA VAL A 94 1.53 -5.80 -8.33
C VAL A 94 0.53 -5.22 -7.35
N THR A 95 0.46 -5.80 -6.16
CA THR A 95 -0.32 -5.25 -5.02
C THR A 95 0.56 -4.65 -3.94
N GLN A 96 1.87 -4.91 -4.00
CA GLN A 96 2.84 -4.48 -3.00
C GLN A 96 3.13 -2.99 -3.16
N SER A 97 2.75 -2.18 -2.16
CA SER A 97 2.94 -0.73 -2.17
C SER A 97 4.41 -0.31 -2.31
N THR A 98 5.35 -1.11 -1.78
CA THR A 98 6.79 -0.86 -1.87
C THR A 98 7.28 -0.94 -3.32
N ILE A 99 6.85 -1.98 -4.06
CA ILE A 99 7.17 -2.15 -5.48
C ILE A 99 6.51 -1.04 -6.30
N GLN A 100 5.23 -0.76 -6.07
CA GLN A 100 4.51 0.33 -6.77
C GLN A 100 5.20 1.69 -6.57
N SER A 101 5.61 1.99 -5.34
CA SER A 101 6.30 3.24 -5.01
C SER A 101 7.67 3.33 -5.69
N ALA A 102 8.43 2.24 -5.72
CA ALA A 102 9.74 2.21 -6.37
C ALA A 102 9.61 2.40 -7.89
N ILE A 103 8.69 1.71 -8.56
CA ILE A 103 8.45 1.88 -10.00
C ILE A 103 7.96 3.31 -10.31
N MET A 104 7.10 3.87 -9.46
CA MET A 104 6.64 5.26 -9.60
C MET A 104 7.80 6.25 -9.46
N ALA A 105 8.69 6.05 -8.49
CA ALA A 105 9.87 6.90 -8.31
C ALA A 105 10.79 6.84 -9.54
N LEU A 106 11.03 5.64 -10.08
CA LEU A 106 11.81 5.47 -11.31
C LEU A 106 11.16 6.17 -12.50
N SER A 107 9.84 6.04 -12.66
CA SER A 107 9.09 6.69 -13.75
C SER A 107 9.17 8.23 -13.76
N ARG A 108 9.46 8.82 -12.59
CA ARG A 108 9.58 10.28 -12.38
C ARG A 108 11.03 10.75 -12.30
N SER A 109 12.00 9.83 -12.32
CA SER A 109 13.42 10.14 -12.31
C SER A 109 13.86 10.65 -13.68
N GLU A 110 14.65 11.71 -13.70
CA GLU A 110 15.22 12.26 -14.93
C GLU A 110 16.23 11.28 -15.58
N ASP A 111 17.00 10.56 -14.77
CA ASP A 111 18.01 9.60 -15.25
C ASP A 111 17.38 8.35 -15.88
N TRP A 112 16.25 7.89 -15.35
CA TRP A 112 15.64 6.61 -15.74
C TRP A 112 14.40 6.77 -16.63
N GLY A 113 13.51 7.69 -16.27
CA GLY A 113 12.24 7.87 -16.98
C GLY A 113 11.37 6.61 -17.02
N SER A 114 10.70 6.37 -18.15
CA SER A 114 9.71 5.30 -18.29
C SER A 114 10.31 3.89 -18.09
N PRO A 115 9.72 3.04 -17.20
CA PRO A 115 10.23 1.70 -16.90
C PRO A 115 10.00 0.66 -18.01
N ILE A 116 9.40 1.06 -19.13
CA ILE A 116 9.29 0.22 -20.34
C ILE A 116 10.66 0.15 -21.06
N GLY A 117 11.47 1.20 -20.95
CA GLY A 117 12.74 1.35 -21.66
C GLY A 117 13.90 0.49 -21.12
N TYR A 118 13.72 -0.19 -19.99
CA TYR A 118 14.79 -0.95 -19.34
C TYR A 118 14.28 -2.15 -18.54
N ASP A 119 15.20 -3.00 -18.08
CA ASP A 119 14.86 -4.16 -17.26
C ASP A 119 14.83 -3.77 -15.77
N LEU A 120 14.01 -4.48 -15.00
CA LEU A 120 13.97 -4.38 -13.54
C LEU A 120 14.44 -5.68 -12.91
N LYS A 121 15.24 -5.56 -11.85
CA LYS A 121 15.53 -6.65 -10.92
C LYS A 121 14.74 -6.43 -9.65
N ILE A 122 13.88 -7.38 -9.30
CA ILE A 122 13.12 -7.38 -8.06
C ILE A 122 13.72 -8.45 -7.16
N ILE A 123 14.38 -8.00 -6.10
CA ILE A 123 14.91 -8.89 -5.07
C ILE A 123 13.85 -9.03 -3.99
N LYS A 124 13.38 -10.25 -3.78
CA LYS A 124 12.44 -10.61 -2.70
C LYS A 124 13.21 -11.37 -1.63
N THR A 125 13.29 -10.81 -0.42
CA THR A 125 13.93 -11.43 0.75
C THR A 125 12.92 -11.68 1.85
N GLY A 126 13.24 -12.59 2.76
CA GLY A 126 12.42 -12.93 3.93
C GLY A 126 11.12 -13.68 3.60
N GLU A 127 10.39 -14.06 4.66
CA GLU A 127 9.17 -14.86 4.56
C GLU A 127 8.03 -14.23 5.37
N LYS A 128 6.80 -14.40 4.86
CA LYS A 128 5.55 -13.97 5.51
C LYS A 128 5.55 -12.47 5.87
N LEU A 129 5.81 -12.15 7.13
CA LEU A 129 5.74 -10.80 7.68
C LEU A 129 7.07 -10.04 7.53
N GLU A 130 8.15 -10.74 7.22
CA GLU A 130 9.49 -10.19 7.00
C GLU A 130 9.84 -10.12 5.52
N THR A 131 8.82 -10.19 4.64
CA THR A 131 9.05 -10.09 3.20
C THR A 131 9.37 -8.66 2.81
N GLU A 132 10.57 -8.46 2.29
CA GLU A 132 11.06 -7.19 1.76
C GLU A 132 11.23 -7.28 0.24
N TYR A 133 11.10 -6.12 -0.41
CA TYR A 133 11.24 -5.99 -1.85
C TYR A 133 12.20 -4.84 -2.15
N ASN A 134 13.23 -5.15 -2.92
CA ASN A 134 14.12 -4.15 -3.51
C ASN A 134 13.97 -4.16 -5.02
N VAL A 135 13.73 -2.99 -5.61
CA VAL A 135 13.54 -2.83 -7.07
C VAL A 135 14.72 -2.04 -7.61
N ILE A 136 15.53 -2.71 -8.43
CA ILE A 136 16.77 -2.16 -8.98
C ILE A 136 16.60 -2.02 -10.50
N PRO A 137 16.68 -0.80 -11.05
CA PRO A 137 16.70 -0.62 -12.50
C PRO A 137 18.04 -1.08 -13.09
N VAL A 138 17.97 -1.75 -14.24
CA VAL A 138 19.15 -2.13 -15.02
C VAL A 138 19.35 -1.08 -16.11
N PRO A 139 20.59 -0.61 -16.39
CA PRO A 139 20.84 0.41 -17.40
C PRO A 139 20.09 0.16 -18.72
N PRO A 140 19.49 1.20 -19.35
CA PRO A 140 18.64 1.00 -20.51
C PRO A 140 19.34 0.26 -21.63
N LYS A 141 18.64 -0.74 -22.16
CA LYS A 141 19.08 -1.56 -23.29
C LYS A 141 17.93 -1.72 -24.26
N LEU A 142 18.24 -1.78 -25.54
CA LEU A 142 17.25 -2.09 -26.56
C LEU A 142 16.60 -3.45 -26.27
N LEU A 143 15.31 -3.56 -26.60
CA LEU A 143 14.58 -4.80 -26.50
C LEU A 143 15.22 -5.82 -27.47
N SER A 144 15.42 -7.06 -27.05
CA SER A 144 15.96 -8.07 -27.96
C SER A 144 14.90 -8.45 -28.99
N LYS A 145 15.34 -8.82 -30.20
CA LYS A 145 14.44 -9.26 -31.28
C LYS A 145 13.53 -10.41 -30.86
N GLU A 146 14.05 -11.31 -30.03
CA GLU A 146 13.29 -12.41 -29.47
C GLU A 146 12.08 -11.93 -28.66
N ILE A 147 12.27 -10.97 -27.76
CA ILE A 147 11.19 -10.44 -26.93
C ILE A 147 10.19 -9.66 -27.80
N GLU A 148 10.67 -8.90 -28.78
CA GLU A 148 9.80 -8.20 -29.74
C GLU A 148 8.93 -9.15 -30.55
N GLU A 149 9.50 -10.24 -31.06
CA GLU A 149 8.76 -11.25 -31.82
C GLU A 149 7.77 -12.00 -30.93
N ALA A 150 8.17 -12.36 -29.72
CA ALA A 150 7.28 -12.96 -28.73
C ALA A 150 6.11 -12.01 -28.43
N TRP A 151 6.38 -10.71 -28.27
CA TRP A 151 5.35 -9.72 -27.95
C TRP A 151 4.36 -9.54 -29.10
N LYS A 152 4.84 -9.47 -30.34
CA LYS A 152 3.99 -9.41 -31.54
C LYS A 152 3.10 -10.65 -31.71
N LYS A 153 3.61 -11.83 -31.34
CA LYS A 153 2.87 -13.11 -31.41
C LYS A 153 1.94 -13.32 -30.21
N SER A 154 2.17 -12.59 -29.12
CA SER A 154 1.43 -12.75 -27.87
C SER A 154 -0.02 -12.30 -28.02
N LYS A 155 -0.93 -13.07 -27.42
CA LYS A 155 -2.35 -12.73 -27.28
C LYS A 155 -2.68 -12.19 -25.89
N VAL A 156 -1.67 -11.94 -25.06
CA VAL A 156 -1.84 -11.47 -23.68
C VAL A 156 -2.47 -10.08 -23.71
N LYS A 157 -3.64 -9.94 -23.08
CA LYS A 157 -4.33 -8.66 -22.89
C LYS A 157 -4.65 -8.50 -21.42
N VAL A 158 -4.20 -7.41 -20.81
CA VAL A 158 -4.48 -7.12 -19.40
C VAL A 158 -5.95 -6.77 -19.19
N SER A 159 -6.58 -6.13 -20.16
CA SER A 159 -7.98 -5.71 -20.11
C SER A 159 -8.98 -6.85 -19.84
N THR A 160 -8.61 -8.11 -20.12
CA THR A 160 -9.47 -9.27 -19.86
C THR A 160 -9.61 -9.59 -18.38
N LEU A 161 -8.76 -9.03 -17.50
CA LEU A 161 -8.90 -9.15 -16.05
C LEU A 161 -10.21 -8.55 -15.54
N PHE A 162 -10.67 -7.48 -16.19
CA PHE A 162 -11.88 -6.75 -15.80
C PHE A 162 -13.14 -7.27 -16.48
N ALA A 163 -13.09 -8.43 -17.13
CA ALA A 163 -14.29 -9.04 -17.68
C ALA A 163 -15.29 -9.29 -16.53
N PRO A 164 -16.60 -8.98 -16.73
CA PRO A 164 -17.58 -9.06 -15.66
C PRO A 164 -17.65 -10.51 -15.18
N THR A 165 -17.05 -10.75 -14.01
CA THR A 165 -17.47 -11.86 -13.16
C THR A 165 -18.75 -11.34 -12.53
N GLU A 166 -19.89 -12.02 -12.67
CA GLU A 166 -21.16 -11.61 -12.05
C GLU A 166 -20.91 -11.15 -10.61
N VAL A 167 -20.90 -9.84 -10.41
CA VAL A 167 -20.94 -9.24 -9.08
C VAL A 167 -22.43 -9.06 -8.86
N GLU A 168 -23.03 -9.98 -8.11
CA GLU A 168 -24.38 -9.81 -7.61
C GLU A 168 -24.33 -8.64 -6.62
N TRP A 169 -24.77 -7.48 -7.10
CA TRP A 169 -25.10 -6.35 -6.27
C TRP A 169 -26.56 -6.57 -5.85
N GLU A 170 -26.83 -6.96 -4.61
CA GLU A 170 -28.20 -6.87 -4.09
C GLU A 170 -28.51 -5.38 -3.92
N GLU A 171 -29.44 -4.88 -4.74
CA GLU A 171 -30.10 -3.57 -4.60
C GLU A 171 -31.04 -3.58 -3.40
N ASP A 172 -30.57 -3.98 -2.22
CA ASP A 172 -31.37 -3.94 -0.99
C ASP A 172 -30.61 -3.19 0.10
N TYR A 173 -30.30 -1.94 -0.20
CA TYR A 173 -30.28 -0.90 0.83
C TYR A 173 -31.65 -0.23 0.77
N GLN A 174 -32.64 -0.83 1.46
CA GLN A 174 -33.83 -0.07 1.82
C GLN A 174 -33.35 1.03 2.76
N ALA A 175 -33.36 2.26 2.26
CA ALA A 175 -33.32 3.43 3.10
C ALA A 175 -34.57 3.34 3.99
N GLU A 176 -34.39 2.88 5.23
CA GLU A 176 -35.37 3.20 6.25
C GLU A 176 -35.34 4.72 6.39
N ASP A 177 -36.51 5.32 6.13
CA ASP A 177 -36.77 6.74 6.14
C ASP A 177 -36.32 7.38 7.47
N GLU A 178 -35.12 7.95 7.50
CA GLU A 178 -34.83 9.14 8.27
C GLU A 178 -34.64 10.30 7.29
N GLU A 179 -35.75 11.00 7.04
CA GLU A 179 -35.80 12.33 6.44
C GLU A 179 -35.02 13.32 7.34
N LEU A 180 -33.68 13.30 7.27
CA LEU A 180 -32.86 14.36 7.82
C LEU A 180 -32.88 15.53 6.85
N ASN A 181 -33.66 16.54 7.22
CA ASN A 181 -33.77 17.86 6.60
C ASN A 181 -32.39 18.48 6.32
N TYR A 182 -31.92 18.37 5.06
CA TYR A 182 -30.64 18.92 4.59
C TYR A 182 -30.64 20.45 4.38
N GLN A 183 -31.61 21.20 4.93
CA GLN A 183 -31.67 22.66 4.80
C GLN A 183 -31.19 23.46 6.03
N GLU A 184 -30.68 22.86 7.10
CA GLU A 184 -30.28 23.60 8.33
C GLU A 184 -28.77 23.61 8.69
N ILE A 185 -27.84 23.22 7.81
CA ILE A 185 -26.39 23.16 8.19
C ILE A 185 -25.47 24.13 7.41
N PHE A 186 -26.01 25.01 6.58
CA PHE A 186 -25.23 26.14 6.05
C PHE A 186 -25.94 27.47 6.30
N PRO A 187 -25.47 28.32 7.24
CA PRO A 187 -25.93 29.69 7.26
C PRO A 187 -25.52 30.36 5.94
N GLN A 188 -26.51 30.83 5.20
CA GLN A 188 -26.32 31.60 3.98
C GLN A 188 -25.40 32.80 4.25
N PRO A 189 -24.46 33.13 3.35
CA PRO A 189 -23.72 34.37 3.46
C PRO A 189 -24.72 35.55 3.32
N PRO A 190 -24.71 36.54 4.24
CA PRO A 190 -25.62 37.67 4.12
C PRO A 190 -25.29 38.47 2.86
N SER A 191 -26.32 38.72 2.04
CA SER A 191 -26.24 39.60 0.88
C SER A 191 -25.90 41.03 1.30
N PRO A 192 -25.17 41.81 0.47
CA PRO A 192 -24.71 43.13 0.83
C PRO A 192 -25.90 44.12 0.89
N ARG A 193 -26.14 44.71 2.06
CA ARG A 193 -26.99 45.89 2.19
C ARG A 193 -26.14 47.16 2.19
N THR A 194 -26.55 48.06 1.31
CA THR A 194 -26.09 49.41 1.07
C THR A 194 -25.88 50.25 2.35
N ALA A 195 -24.69 50.84 2.42
CA ALA A 195 -24.26 52.06 3.10
C ALA A 195 -25.10 52.64 4.26
N ALA A 196 -24.50 52.62 5.45
CA ALA A 196 -24.40 53.79 6.31
C ALA A 196 -23.05 53.72 7.06
N ALA A 197 -22.27 54.81 7.02
CA ALA A 197 -20.91 54.87 7.56
C ALA A 197 -20.89 54.75 9.09
N PRO A 198 -19.97 53.95 9.68
CA PRO A 198 -19.76 53.96 11.12
C PRO A 198 -18.74 55.05 11.54
N PRO A 199 -18.83 55.58 12.77
CA PRO A 199 -17.89 56.57 13.28
C PRO A 199 -16.54 55.89 13.60
N LEU A 200 -15.46 56.65 13.42
CA LEU A 200 -14.09 56.24 13.74
C LEU A 200 -13.97 55.90 15.23
N VAL A 201 -13.71 54.63 15.55
CA VAL A 201 -13.30 54.19 16.89
C VAL A 201 -11.94 53.52 16.77
N SER A 202 -11.00 54.01 17.60
CA SER A 202 -9.57 53.73 17.60
C SER A 202 -9.24 52.25 17.79
N TYR A 203 -8.33 51.73 16.95
CA TYR A 203 -7.73 50.41 17.12
C TYR A 203 -6.79 50.38 18.32
N SER A 204 -7.16 49.61 19.35
CA SER A 204 -6.20 49.03 20.30
C SER A 204 -5.86 47.62 19.83
N ALA A 205 -4.56 47.33 19.73
CA ALA A 205 -4.00 46.07 19.24
C ALA A 205 -4.53 44.82 19.98
N PRO A 206 -4.61 43.65 19.32
CA PRO A 206 -5.10 42.43 19.94
C PRO A 206 -4.07 41.88 20.94
N SER A 207 -4.49 41.76 22.20
CA SER A 207 -3.75 41.00 23.22
C SER A 207 -3.74 39.50 22.88
N PRO A 208 -2.66 38.76 23.22
CA PRO A 208 -2.53 37.34 22.89
C PRO A 208 -3.54 36.50 23.65
N ARG A 209 -4.18 35.53 22.96
CA ARG A 209 -5.01 34.50 23.61
C ARG A 209 -4.18 33.74 24.62
N ARG A 210 -4.67 33.70 25.86
CA ARG A 210 -4.14 32.90 26.96
C ARG A 210 -4.21 31.42 26.60
N SER A 211 -3.06 30.75 26.64
CA SER A 211 -2.90 29.30 26.61
C SER A 211 -3.47 28.68 27.90
N HIS A 212 -4.36 27.70 27.77
CA HIS A 212 -4.63 26.73 28.83
C HIS A 212 -3.56 25.61 28.80
N PRO A 213 -3.25 24.99 29.95
CA PRO A 213 -2.08 24.15 30.12
C PRO A 213 -2.21 22.84 29.33
N ALA A 214 -1.08 22.41 28.75
CA ALA A 214 -0.93 21.29 27.83
C ALA A 214 -1.48 19.96 28.38
N GLN A 215 -2.65 19.53 27.89
CA GLN A 215 -2.90 18.11 27.75
C GLN A 215 -2.27 17.70 26.42
N LEU A 216 -1.22 16.87 26.47
CA LEU A 216 -0.66 16.27 25.27
C LEU A 216 -1.75 15.42 24.61
N THR A 217 -2.16 15.78 23.40
CA THR A 217 -3.14 15.00 22.64
C THR A 217 -2.57 13.64 22.30
N ARG A 218 -3.43 12.61 22.15
CA ARG A 218 -3.03 11.25 21.74
C ARG A 218 -2.15 11.25 20.49
N ASP A 219 -2.48 12.09 19.51
CA ASP A 219 -1.70 12.25 18.28
C ASP A 219 -0.27 12.73 18.56
N ARG A 220 -0.11 13.65 19.51
CA ARG A 220 1.20 14.15 19.91
C ARG A 220 2.00 13.09 20.65
N LEU A 221 1.36 12.27 21.49
CA LEU A 221 2.01 11.14 22.16
C LEU A 221 2.46 10.07 21.17
N MET A 222 1.65 9.78 20.14
CA MET A 222 2.03 8.85 19.08
C MET A 222 3.26 9.36 18.31
N GLU A 223 3.28 10.65 17.97
CA GLU A 223 4.43 11.30 17.31
C GLU A 223 5.71 11.22 18.16
N ILE A 224 5.62 11.55 19.46
CA ILE A 224 6.76 11.45 20.39
C ILE A 224 7.24 10.00 20.49
N SER A 225 6.34 9.03 20.61
CA SER A 225 6.72 7.61 20.67
C SER A 225 7.48 7.16 19.40
N LEU A 226 7.14 7.71 18.23
CA LEU A 226 7.83 7.43 16.97
C LEU A 226 9.23 8.05 16.95
N GLN A 227 9.36 9.29 17.41
CA GLN A 227 10.65 9.98 17.53
C GLN A 227 11.58 9.28 18.52
N GLU A 228 11.07 8.91 19.69
CA GLU A 228 11.85 8.25 20.74
C GLU A 228 12.27 6.84 20.33
N CYS A 229 11.41 6.04 19.66
CA CYS A 229 11.82 4.74 19.13
C CYS A 229 12.97 4.85 18.11
N LYS A 230 12.99 5.90 17.29
CA LYS A 230 14.13 6.16 16.39
C LYS A 230 15.40 6.50 17.18
N ARG A 231 15.29 7.30 18.23
CA ARG A 231 16.43 7.70 19.09
C ARG A 231 17.10 6.51 19.76
N VAL A 232 16.33 5.53 20.23
CA VAL A 232 16.81 4.39 21.00
C VAL A 232 17.14 3.16 20.14
N GLY A 233 17.08 3.27 18.81
CA GLY A 233 17.36 2.16 17.90
C GLY A 233 16.31 1.05 17.91
N LEU A 234 15.13 1.28 18.50
CA LEU A 234 13.96 0.38 18.44
C LEU A 234 13.22 0.55 17.10
N THR A 235 13.96 0.50 15.99
CA THR A 235 13.42 0.62 14.63
C THR A 235 12.93 -0.71 14.07
N SER A 236 13.36 -1.83 14.66
CA SER A 236 12.82 -3.16 14.35
C SER A 236 11.43 -3.32 15.00
N ARG A 237 10.46 -3.85 14.25
CA ARG A 237 9.13 -4.19 14.79
C ARG A 237 9.24 -5.22 15.93
N ALA A 238 10.27 -6.06 15.89
CA ALA A 238 10.49 -7.14 16.85
C ALA A 238 10.80 -6.64 18.27
N ASP A 239 11.68 -5.64 18.42
CA ASP A 239 12.13 -5.23 19.76
C ASP A 239 11.13 -4.32 20.48
N GLY A 240 10.46 -3.44 19.73
CA GLY A 240 9.33 -2.67 20.28
C GLY A 240 8.13 -3.55 20.61
N SER A 241 7.85 -4.59 19.81
CA SER A 241 6.76 -5.53 20.06
C SER A 241 6.97 -6.39 21.30
N ARG A 242 8.22 -6.77 21.63
CA ARG A 242 8.52 -7.56 22.84
C ARG A 242 8.15 -6.82 24.12
N TYR A 243 8.46 -5.54 24.21
CA TYR A 243 8.09 -4.72 25.39
C TYR A 243 6.58 -4.53 25.50
N LEU A 244 5.91 -4.24 24.37
CA LEU A 244 4.46 -4.07 24.34
C LEU A 244 3.72 -5.37 24.70
N GLN A 245 4.22 -6.52 24.23
CA GLN A 245 3.67 -7.82 24.57
C GLN A 245 3.92 -8.21 26.03
N SER A 246 5.12 -7.95 26.57
CA SER A 246 5.44 -8.32 27.95
C SER A 246 4.76 -7.45 29.00
N LYS A 247 4.63 -6.14 28.75
CA LYS A 247 4.07 -5.17 29.70
C LYS A 247 2.55 -4.98 29.55
N TYR A 248 2.07 -4.85 28.31
CA TYR A 248 0.68 -4.50 28.02
C TYR A 248 -0.12 -5.61 27.34
N LYS A 249 0.51 -6.77 27.03
CA LYS A 249 -0.09 -7.87 26.25
C LYS A 249 -0.63 -7.43 24.88
N LYS A 250 -0.04 -6.39 24.30
CA LYS A 250 -0.45 -5.76 23.03
C LYS A 250 0.64 -5.91 21.98
N ASN A 251 0.23 -5.99 20.72
CA ASN A 251 1.15 -6.22 19.60
C ASN A 251 1.60 -4.91 18.95
N THR A 252 0.81 -3.83 19.13
CA THR A 252 1.07 -2.56 18.48
C THR A 252 0.80 -1.39 19.45
N ARG A 253 1.47 -0.26 19.22
CA ARG A 253 1.26 0.98 19.99
C ARG A 253 -0.13 1.57 19.75
N GLN A 254 -0.73 1.26 18.60
CA GLN A 254 -2.08 1.70 18.22
C GLN A 254 -3.14 1.11 19.15
N GLU A 255 -2.85 -0.05 19.76
CA GLU A 255 -3.73 -0.71 20.73
C GLU A 255 -3.60 -0.13 22.15
N LEU A 256 -2.62 0.74 22.43
CA LEU A 256 -2.42 1.33 23.76
C LEU A 256 -3.51 2.37 24.07
N SER A 257 -3.97 2.39 25.33
CA SER A 257 -4.74 3.51 25.87
C SER A 257 -3.86 4.76 25.98
N ASP A 258 -4.46 5.92 26.23
CA ASP A 258 -3.69 7.16 26.36
C ASP A 258 -2.72 7.13 27.55
N GLU A 259 -3.12 6.48 28.65
CA GLU A 259 -2.29 6.27 29.83
C GLU A 259 -1.12 5.32 29.55
N GLU A 260 -1.38 4.19 28.91
CA GLU A 260 -0.34 3.22 28.54
C GLU A 260 0.64 3.80 27.50
N LEU A 261 0.15 4.62 26.57
CA LEU A 261 0.97 5.30 25.59
C LEU A 261 1.88 6.34 26.24
N LEU A 262 1.38 7.07 27.23
CA LEU A 262 2.16 8.03 28.01
C LEU A 262 3.27 7.32 28.82
N GLU A 263 2.94 6.21 29.49
CA GLU A 263 3.92 5.37 30.19
C GLU A 263 4.99 4.82 29.23
N PHE A 264 4.57 4.34 28.06
CA PHE A 264 5.47 3.81 27.05
C PHE A 264 6.43 4.90 26.53
N VAL A 265 5.95 6.12 26.30
CA VAL A 265 6.80 7.27 25.96
C VAL A 265 7.81 7.56 27.08
N GLY A 266 7.38 7.56 28.35
CA GLY A 266 8.27 7.74 29.49
C GLY A 266 9.35 6.66 29.59
N PHE A 267 8.98 5.39 29.32
CA PHE A 267 9.95 4.31 29.22
C PHE A 267 10.98 4.55 28.12
N LEU A 268 10.54 4.95 26.92
CA LEU A 268 11.47 5.22 25.81
C LEU A 268 12.44 6.36 26.14
N GLN A 269 11.95 7.45 26.73
CA GLN A 269 12.77 8.60 27.16
C GLN A 269 13.82 8.21 28.21
N SER A 270 13.54 7.19 29.03
CA SER A 270 14.49 6.69 30.05
C SER A 270 15.65 5.85 29.47
N GLN A 271 15.53 5.38 28.22
CA GLN A 271 16.57 4.57 27.57
C GLN A 271 17.71 5.43 27.01
N PRO A 272 18.97 4.95 27.07
CA PRO A 272 20.10 5.62 26.44
C PRO A 272 19.94 5.71 24.92
N SER A 273 20.39 6.82 24.31
CA SER A 273 20.35 6.98 22.85
C SER A 273 21.27 5.95 22.19
N ALA A 274 20.82 5.34 21.09
CA ALA A 274 21.59 4.34 20.34
C ALA A 274 22.70 4.96 19.45
N VAL A 275 22.92 6.28 19.53
CA VAL A 275 23.95 6.98 18.76
C VAL A 275 25.32 6.79 19.42
N ARG A 276 26.07 5.82 18.90
CA ARG A 276 27.53 5.84 18.79
C ARG A 276 27.92 5.69 17.33
#